data_AF-A0A920T409-F1
#
_entry.id   AF-A0A920T409-F1
#
_cell.length_a   1.000
_cell.length_b   1.000
_cell.length_c   1.000
_cell.angle_alpha   90.00
_cell.angle_beta   90.00
_cell.angle_gamma   90.00
#
_symmetry.space_group_name_H-M   'P 1'
#
loop_
_entity.id
_entity.type
_entity.pdbx_description
1 polymer ?
#
loop_
_entity_poly.entity_id
_entity_poly.type
_entity_poly.pdbx_seq_one_letter_code
_entity_poly.pdbx_strand_id
1 'polypeptide(L)' 'MPNNLLRLRAIQCFLYVRGEMAHGQERVAQALNEAYEAGYVGKNILNTEFSVDIVLHWGAGAYIVGEETALIEA' A
#
# COMPACT_ATOMS: atom_id res chain seq x y z
N MET A 1 5.96 33.85 4.02
CA MET A 1 7.04 32.85 3.91
C MET A 1 6.54 31.77 2.95
N PRO A 2 7.08 31.67 1.73
CA PRO A 2 6.53 30.85 0.66
C PRO A 2 7.03 29.39 0.78
N ASN A 3 6.17 28.41 0.53
CA ASN A 3 6.43 27.12 -0.15
C ASN A 3 5.23 26.16 0.02
N ASN A 4 4.13 26.43 -0.70
CA ASN A 4 3.00 25.50 -0.86
C ASN A 4 3.27 24.48 -1.99
N LEU A 5 4.43 23.83 -1.98
CA LEU A 5 4.82 22.87 -3.02
C LEU A 5 4.43 21.45 -2.56
N LEU A 6 3.40 20.89 -3.22
CA LEU A 6 3.08 19.46 -3.29
C LEU A 6 2.89 18.72 -1.94
N ARG A 7 1.76 18.93 -1.25
CA ARG A 7 1.23 17.93 -0.31
C ARG A 7 0.16 17.12 -1.03
N LEU A 8 0.52 15.91 -1.47
CA LEU A 8 -0.41 14.94 -2.04
C LEU A 8 -1.48 14.64 -0.97
N ARG A 9 -2.72 15.06 -1.26
CA ARG A 9 -3.90 14.78 -0.41
C ARG A 9 -4.31 13.33 -0.68
N ALA A 10 -4.05 12.46 0.30
CA ALA A 10 -4.37 11.03 0.27
C ALA A 10 -3.79 10.28 -0.94
N ILE A 11 -2.71 9.53 -0.74
CA ILE A 11 -2.14 8.65 -1.76
C ILE A 11 -2.77 7.27 -1.58
N GLN A 12 -3.30 6.69 -2.65
CA GLN A 12 -3.66 5.27 -2.65
C GLN A 12 -2.44 4.48 -3.14
N CYS A 13 -1.99 3.52 -2.34
CA CYS A 13 -0.89 2.62 -2.65
C CYS A 13 -1.44 1.21 -2.85
N PHE A 14 -0.97 0.55 -3.90
CA PHE A 14 -1.31 -0.83 -4.18
C PHE A 14 -0.11 -1.71 -3.84
N LEU A 15 -0.29 -2.62 -2.89
CA LEU A 15 0.72 -3.61 -2.52
C LEU A 15 0.32 -4.93 -3.15
N TYR A 16 1.10 -5.42 -4.11
CA TYR A 16 0.86 -6.71 -4.72
C TYR A 16 1.76 -7.77 -4.09
N VAL A 17 1.15 -8.87 -3.62
CA VAL A 17 1.86 -10.06 -3.17
C VAL A 17 1.52 -11.22 -4.09
N ARG A 18 2.55 -11.92 -4.54
CA ARG A 18 2.39 -13.04 -5.47
C ARG A 18 1.53 -14.15 -4.85
N GLY A 19 0.71 -14.81 -5.67
CA GLY A 19 -0.27 -15.81 -5.25
C GLY A 19 0.30 -17.02 -4.53
N GLU A 20 1.49 -17.46 -4.94
CA GLU A 20 2.14 -18.67 -4.44
C GLU A 20 2.74 -18.46 -3.04
N MET A 21 2.73 -17.24 -2.50
CA MET A 21 3.34 -16.88 -1.22
C MET A 21 2.32 -16.79 -0.07
N ALA A 22 1.45 -17.78 0.12
CA ALA A 22 0.37 -17.76 1.12
C ALA A 22 0.82 -17.32 2.54
N HIS A 23 1.97 -17.80 3.03
CA HIS A 23 2.48 -17.38 4.33
C HIS A 23 3.00 -15.93 4.32
N GLY A 24 3.58 -15.49 3.21
CA GLY A 24 4.00 -14.09 3.04
C GLY A 24 2.78 -13.17 3.00
N GLN A 25 1.70 -13.63 2.39
CA GLN A 25 0.44 -12.92 2.29
C GLN A 25 -0.16 -12.64 3.67
N GLU A 26 -0.32 -13.69 4.49
CA GLU A 26 -0.83 -13.58 5.86
C GLU A 26 0.01 -12.63 6.72
N ARG A 27 1.34 -12.75 6.64
CA ARG A 27 2.25 -11.89 7.40
C ARG A 27 2.17 -10.42 6.99
N VAL A 28 2.03 -10.15 5.70
CA VAL A 28 1.88 -8.77 5.19
C VAL A 28 0.54 -8.19 5.62
N ALA A 29 -0.56 -8.96 5.54
CA ALA A 29 -1.85 -8.51 6.03
C ALA A 29 -1.82 -8.22 7.53
N GLN A 30 -1.21 -9.09 8.33
CA GLN A 30 -1.04 -8.86 9.76
C GLN A 30 -0.22 -7.58 10.04
N ALA A 31 0.93 -7.42 9.39
CA ALA A 31 1.77 -6.24 9.57
C ALA A 31 1.06 -4.95 9.13
N LEU A 32 0.23 -5.00 8.08
CA LEU A 32 -0.59 -3.85 7.67
C LEU A 32 -1.63 -3.51 8.73
N ASN A 33 -2.33 -4.50 9.29
CA ASN A 33 -3.28 -4.26 10.38
C ASN A 33 -2.60 -3.59 11.57
N GLU A 34 -1.45 -4.12 12.01
CA GLU A 34 -0.64 -3.54 13.10
C GLU A 34 -0.21 -2.10 12.76
N ALA A 35 0.15 -1.82 11.51
CA ALA A 35 0.53 -0.48 11.06
C ALA A 35 -0.66 0.50 11.04
N TYR A 36 -1.87 0.04 10.68
CA TYR A 36 -3.09 0.85 10.77
C TYR A 36 -3.45 1.14 12.22
N GLU A 37 -3.38 0.15 13.11
CA GLU A 37 -3.66 0.32 14.54
C GLU A 37 -2.66 1.27 15.22
N ALA A 38 -1.38 1.20 14.84
CA ALA A 38 -0.33 2.08 15.34
C ALA A 38 -0.36 3.50 14.73
N GLY A 39 -1.22 3.75 13.72
CA GLY A 39 -1.32 5.04 13.03
C GLY A 39 -0.13 5.37 12.13
N TYR A 40 0.59 4.34 11.63
CA TYR A 40 1.66 4.47 10.66
C TYR A 40 1.16 4.54 9.21
N VAL A 41 -0.05 4.04 8.96
CA VAL A 41 -0.75 4.08 7.67
C VAL A 41 -2.20 4.52 7.92
N GLY A 42 -2.88 5.01 6.89
CA GLY A 42 -4.26 5.49 6.97
C GLY A 42 -4.34 7.01 6.98
N LYS A 43 -5.32 7.55 7.72
CA LYS A 43 -5.57 8.99 7.77
C LYS A 43 -4.74 9.66 8.85
N ASN A 44 -4.25 10.85 8.54
CA ASN A 44 -3.51 11.70 9.47
C ASN A 44 -2.38 10.94 10.18
N ILE A 45 -1.54 10.26 9.38
CA ILE A 45 -0.47 9.39 9.87
C ILE A 45 0.35 10.15 10.90
N LEU A 46 0.49 9.57 12.10
CA LEU A 46 1.18 10.17 13.24
C LEU A 46 0.73 11.61 13.57
N ASN A 47 -0.57 11.90 13.42
CA ASN A 47 -1.20 13.22 13.63
C ASN A 47 -0.71 14.32 12.68
N THR A 48 -0.21 13.94 11.50
CA THR A 48 0.14 14.89 10.44
C THR A 48 -1.05 15.12 9.50
N GLU A 49 -0.93 16.05 8.54
CA GLU A 49 -1.92 16.19 7.46
C GLU A 49 -1.72 15.16 6.32
N PHE A 50 -0.74 14.27 6.45
CA PHE A 50 -0.42 13.25 5.45
C PHE A 50 -1.27 12.01 5.67
N SER A 51 -1.77 11.43 4.58
CA SER A 51 -2.59 10.22 4.60
C SER A 51 -2.20 9.32 3.44
N VAL A 52 -2.13 8.02 3.69
CA VAL A 52 -1.88 6.98 2.69
C VAL A 52 -2.78 5.80 2.99
N ASP A 53 -3.52 5.34 2.01
CA ASP A 53 -4.31 4.11 2.10
C ASP A 53 -3.62 3.01 1.29
N ILE A 54 -3.50 1.82 1.85
CA ILE A 54 -2.84 0.67 1.21
C ILE A 54 -3.88 -0.39 0.91
N VAL A 55 -4.03 -0.71 -0.38
CA VAL A 55 -4.83 -1.84 -0.86
C VAL A 55 -3.90 -3.01 -1.15
N LEU A 56 -4.11 -4.12 -0.46
CA LEU A 56 -3.36 -5.35 -0.66
C LEU A 56 -4.04 -6.20 -1.74
N HIS A 57 -3.34 -6.43 -2.86
CA HIS A 57 -3.75 -7.30 -3.95
C HIS A 57 -2.96 -8.61 -3.91
N TRP A 58 -3.66 -9.72 -4.13
CA TRP A 58 -3.08 -11.05 -4.18
C TRP A 58 -3.11 -11.55 -5.62
N GLY A 59 -1.98 -12.03 -6.14
CA GLY A 59 -1.94 -12.67 -7.45
C GLY A 59 -2.70 -14.00 -7.47
N ALA A 60 -3.35 -14.35 -8.57
CA ALA A 60 -3.93 -15.67 -8.80
C ALA A 60 -2.94 -16.65 -9.51
N GLY A 61 -1.63 -16.47 -9.32
CA GLY A 61 -0.60 -17.34 -9.89
C GLY A 61 -0.25 -17.09 -11.37
N ALA A 62 -0.48 -15.88 -11.90
CA ALA A 62 -0.06 -15.53 -13.27
C ALA A 62 1.35 -14.92 -13.26
N TYR A 63 2.30 -15.63 -13.88
CA TYR A 63 3.74 -15.32 -14.01
C TYR A 63 4.03 -14.14 -14.98
N ILE A 64 3.30 -13.02 -14.91
CA ILE A 64 3.56 -11.90 -15.82
C ILE A 64 3.32 -10.52 -15.20
N VAL A 65 3.79 -10.31 -13.97
CA VAL A 65 3.65 -8.98 -13.36
C VAL A 65 4.89 -8.65 -12.54
N GLY A 66 5.95 -8.30 -13.25
CA GLY A 66 7.18 -7.71 -12.70
C GLY A 66 7.65 -6.49 -13.50
N GLU A 67 6.86 -6.06 -14.50
CA GLU A 67 7.04 -4.80 -15.21
C GLU A 67 5.93 -3.85 -14.76
N GLU A 68 6.30 -2.59 -14.50
CA GLU A 68 5.46 -1.50 -13.98
C GLU A 68 4.08 -1.40 -14.64
N THR A 69 3.99 -1.75 -15.93
CA THR A 69 2.78 -1.71 -16.76
C THR A 69 1.73 -2.76 -16.39
N ALA A 70 2.16 -3.97 -16.02
CA ALA A 70 1.23 -5.07 -15.74
C ALA A 70 0.57 -4.97 -14.36
N LEU A 71 1.10 -4.14 -13.46
CA LEU A 71 0.51 -3.88 -12.14
C LEU A 71 -0.69 -2.92 -12.21
N ILE A 72 -0.75 -2.07 -13.24
CA ILE A 72 -1.83 -1.08 -13.42
C ILE A 72 -3.06 -1.71 -14.09
N GLU A 73 -2.90 -2.80 -14.83
CA GLU A 73 -3.99 -3.48 -15.54
C GLU A 73 -4.67 -4.61 -14.73
N ALA A 74 -4.16 -4.95 -13.55
CA ALA A 74 -4.63 -6.08 -12.72
C ALA A 74 -5.67 -5.70 -11.65
#